data_AF-A0A552JA33-F1
#
_entry.id   AF-A0A552JA33-F1
#
_cell.length_a   1.000
_cell.length_b   1.000
_cell.length_c   1.000
_cell.angle_alpha   90.00
_cell.angle_beta   90.00
_cell.angle_gamma   90.00
#
_symmetry.space_group_name_H-M   'P 1'
#
loop_
_entity.id
_entity.type
_entity.pdbx_description
1 polymer ?
#
loop_
_entity_poly.entity_id
_entity_poly.type
_entity_poly.pdbx_seq_one_letter_code
_entity_poly.pdbx_strand_id
1 'polypeptide(L)' 'MSIDISDEILSATRMTEAEMRQEIAVMLFQKEKLTLAQASRFARMNRIAF' A
#
# COMPACT_ATOMS: atom_id res chain seq x y z
N MET A 1 5.86 12.02 -11.25
CA MET A 1 4.94 12.75 -10.36
C MET A 1 4.80 11.92 -9.10
N SER A 2 5.05 12.52 -7.92
CA SER A 2 4.86 11.88 -6.61
C SER A 2 3.60 12.40 -5.94
N ILE A 3 2.99 11.57 -5.10
CA ILE A 3 1.95 11.95 -4.15
C ILE A 3 2.51 11.57 -2.78
N ASP A 4 2.63 12.55 -1.89
CA ASP A 4 3.17 12.37 -0.54
C ASP A 4 2.01 12.30 0.47
N ILE A 5 2.10 11.35 1.40
CA ILE A 5 1.18 11.24 2.53
C ILE A 5 1.85 11.93 3.71
N SER A 6 1.20 12.94 4.28
CA SER A 6 1.76 13.65 5.44
C SER A 6 1.75 12.78 6.70
N ASP A 7 2.68 13.06 7.60
CA ASP A 7 2.75 12.40 8.92
C ASP A 7 1.46 12.60 9.72
N GLU A 8 0.76 13.73 9.54
CA GLU A 8 -0.54 13.97 10.15
C GLU A 8 -1.56 12.89 9.75
N ILE A 9 -1.68 12.62 8.45
CA ILE A 9 -2.61 11.61 7.94
C ILE A 9 -2.16 10.21 8.38
N LEU A 10 -0.87 9.90 8.30
CA LEU A 10 -0.35 8.60 8.73
C LEU A 10 -0.56 8.37 10.24
N SER A 11 -0.35 9.39 11.07
CA SER A 11 -0.57 9.30 12.51
C SER A 11 -2.04 9.13 12.88
N ALA A 12 -2.96 9.74 12.10
CA ALA A 12 -4.40 9.62 12.31
C ALA A 12 -4.91 8.19 12.08
N THR A 13 -4.29 7.43 11.18
CA THR A 13 -4.64 6.01 10.95
C THR A 13 -4.07 5.07 12.01
N ARG A 14 -3.08 5.54 12.80
CA ARG A 14 -2.31 4.71 13.74
C ARG A 14 -1.60 3.54 13.05
N MET A 15 -1.26 3.70 11.77
CA MET A 15 -0.52 2.73 11.00
C MET A 15 0.94 3.15 10.88
N THR A 16 1.82 2.16 10.80
CA THR A 16 3.16 2.33 10.27
C THR A 16 3.13 2.62 8.77
N GLU A 17 4.22 3.17 8.24
CA GLU A 17 4.35 3.39 6.79
C GLU A 17 4.22 2.07 6.01
N ALA A 18 4.67 0.94 6.57
CA ALA A 18 4.56 -0.37 5.96
C ALA A 18 3.09 -0.84 5.88
N GLU A 19 2.35 -0.73 6.98
CA GLU A 19 0.91 -1.06 7.03
C GLU A 19 0.10 -0.20 6.08
N MET A 20 0.31 1.12 6.09
CA MET A 20 -0.37 2.05 5.18
C MET A 20 -0.12 1.68 3.70
N ARG A 21 1.13 1.31 3.38
CA ARG A 21 1.50 0.92 2.02
C ARG A 21 0.85 -0.39 1.59
N GLN A 22 0.79 -1.37 2.49
CA GLN A 22 0.08 -2.64 2.25
C GLN A 22 -1.42 -2.39 2.06
N GLU A 23 -2.04 -1.54 2.89
CA GLU A 23 -3.47 -1.21 2.80
C GLU A 23 -3.80 -0.56 1.44
N ILE A 24 -2.97 0.40 0.99
CA ILE A 24 -3.12 1.01 -0.34
C ILE A 24 -2.92 -0.05 -1.44
N ALA A 25 -1.95 -0.96 -1.28
CA ALA A 25 -1.70 -2.03 -2.24
C ALA A 25 -2.92 -2.94 -2.41
N VAL A 26 -3.51 -3.38 -1.30
CA VAL A 26 -4.70 -4.24 -1.26
C VAL A 26 -5.88 -3.52 -1.88
N MET A 27 -6.16 -2.28 -1.48
CA MET A 27 -7.24 -1.49 -2.06
C MET A 27 -7.12 -1.35 -3.58
N LEU A 28 -5.91 -1.06 -4.09
CA LEU A 28 -5.69 -0.90 -5.52
C LEU A 28 -5.78 -2.22 -6.30
N PHE A 29 -5.39 -3.33 -5.68
CA PHE A 29 -5.59 -4.67 -6.25
C PHE A 29 -7.07 -5.04 -6.31
N GLN A 30 -7.81 -4.84 -5.22
CA GLN A 30 -9.26 -5.09 -5.15
C GLN A 30 -10.06 -4.26 -6.17
N LYS A 31 -9.58 -3.06 -6.50
CA LYS A 31 -10.16 -2.19 -7.54
C LYS A 31 -9.67 -2.50 -8.97
N GLU A 32 -8.94 -3.60 -9.15
CA GLU A 32 -8.35 -4.04 -10.42
C GLU A 32 -7.44 -2.98 -11.06
N LYS A 33 -6.86 -2.07 -10.26
CA LYS A 33 -5.94 -1.03 -10.74
C LYS A 33 -4.50 -1.50 -10.76
N LEU A 34 -4.15 -2.44 -9.89
CA LEU A 34 -2.87 -3.13 -9.88
C LEU A 34 -3.10 -4.62 -10.07
N THR A 35 -2.21 -5.28 -10.79
CA THR A 35 -2.12 -6.74 -10.78
C THR A 35 -1.53 -7.23 -9.46
N LEU A 36 -1.71 -8.50 -9.11
CA LEU A 36 -1.08 -9.14 -7.94
C LEU A 36 0.44 -8.88 -7.88
N ALA A 37 1.10 -8.96 -9.05
CA ALA A 37 2.52 -8.71 -9.21
C ALA A 37 2.94 -7.27 -8.89
N GLN A 38 2.10 -6.29 -9.23
CA GLN A 38 2.38 -4.88 -8.97
C GLN A 38 2.06 -4.50 -7.53
N ALA A 39 0.96 -5.02 -6.99
CA ALA A 39 0.51 -4.73 -5.63
C ALA A 39 1.48 -5.31 -4.58
N SER A 40 1.91 -6.58 -4.73
CA SER A 40 2.96 -7.17 -3.89
C SER A 40 4.27 -6.37 -3.91
N ARG A 41 4.72 -5.93 -5.10
CA ARG A 41 5.91 -5.08 -5.23
C ARG A 41 5.72 -3.73 -4.54
N PHE A 42 4.55 -3.11 -4.68
CA PHE A 42 4.23 -1.85 -4.03
C PHE A 42 4.19 -1.98 -2.50
N ALA A 43 3.62 -3.08 -1.97
CA ALA A 43 3.64 -3.42 -0.54
C ALA A 43 5.02 -3.87 -0.01
N ARG A 44 6.01 -4.04 -0.90
CA ARG A 44 7.33 -4.64 -0.58
C ARG A 44 7.22 -6.05 0.03
N MET A 45 6.26 -6.82 -0.43
CA MET A 45 6.00 -8.19 0.01
C MET A 45 6.33 -9.20 -1.08
N ASN A 46 6.69 -10.41 -0.68
CA ASN A 46 6.72 -11.54 -1.60
C ASN A 46 5.29 -11.81 -2.11
N ARG A 47 5.13 -12.15 -3.39
CA ARG A 47 3.83 -12.47 -4.01
C ARG A 47 3.05 -13.58 -3.31
N ILE A 48 3.73 -14.52 -2.65
CA ILE A 48 3.07 -15.61 -1.93
C ILE A 48 2.48 -15.13 -0.58
N ALA A 49 3.08 -14.09 0.00
CA ALA A 49 2.66 -13.52 1.28
C ALA A 49 1.68 -12.35 1.14
N PHE A 50 1.58 -11.79 -0.07
CA PHE A 50 0.66 -10.72 -0.43
C PHE A 50 -0.69 -11.31 -0.86
#